data_AF-A0AAD3SWE6-F1
#
_entry.id   AF-A0AAD3SWE6-F1
#
_cell.length_a   1.000
_cell.length_b   1.000
_cell.length_c   1.000
_cell.angle_alpha   90.00
_cell.angle_beta   90.00
_cell.angle_gamma   90.00
#
_symmetry.space_group_name_H-M   'P 1'
#
loop_
_entity.id
_entity.type
_entity.pdbx_description
1 polymer ?
#
loop_
_entity_poly.entity_id
_entity_poly.type
_entity_poly.pdbx_seq_one_letter_code
_entity_poly.pdbx_strand_id
1 'polypeptide(L)'
;MDCSICSNMPFILRPPRNTICAACFEGARSVIALINKFDADKFSPEKSSNAPSSSKGLANVVKWVKEMKEMEEELNDKISFLGRLEAAFRDQIHTDIQVKPGNDGPPIPAHRLVLASKSEIFRNMLDSDGCKAAPKDTITLPELGHEELGSLLEFLYSGSLPMEKVERHVYSLSIAADKYEIPFLQKFCEHQMLGSLSTSNALDVLDIADVCSNQTLKDTALNYIVKNMEDIVFTPKFEAFALKTPHLSVEITRASWIDIKNRRS
;
A
#
# COMPACT_ATOMS: atom_id res chain seq x y z
N MET A 1 -27.64 -15.37 30.04
CA MET A 1 -27.56 -13.90 30.06
C MET A 1 -26.12 -13.62 30.34
N ASP A 2 -25.40 -13.30 29.28
CA ASP A 2 -23.95 -13.24 29.28
C ASP A 2 -23.53 -11.84 29.69
N CYS A 3 -22.30 -11.67 30.20
CA CYS A 3 -21.75 -10.33 30.32
C CYS A 3 -21.74 -9.72 28.92
N SER A 4 -22.13 -8.45 28.80
CA SER A 4 -22.19 -7.72 27.51
C SER A 4 -20.84 -7.67 26.77
N ILE A 5 -19.74 -8.10 27.41
CA ILE A 5 -18.39 -8.12 26.86
C ILE A 5 -17.78 -9.53 26.83
N CYS A 6 -18.14 -10.46 27.72
CA CYS A 6 -17.60 -11.82 27.72
C CYS A 6 -18.67 -12.91 27.92
N SER A 7 -18.65 -13.92 27.06
CA SER A 7 -19.65 -15.00 27.00
C SER A 7 -19.38 -16.23 27.89
N ASN A 8 -18.26 -16.24 28.65
CA ASN A 8 -17.79 -17.45 29.34
C ASN A 8 -18.03 -17.51 30.88
N MET A 9 -18.99 -16.76 31.43
CA MET A 9 -19.24 -16.76 32.88
C MET A 9 -20.18 -17.91 33.31
N PRO A 10 -19.82 -18.75 34.31
CA PRO A 10 -20.71 -19.76 34.90
C PRO A 10 -22.03 -19.15 35.39
N PHE A 11 -23.14 -19.90 35.26
CA PHE A 11 -24.51 -19.39 35.50
C PHE A 11 -24.70 -18.71 36.87
N ILE A 12 -23.98 -19.20 37.88
CA ILE A 12 -24.11 -18.83 39.29
C ILE A 12 -23.42 -17.48 39.59
N LEU A 13 -22.52 -17.00 38.72
CA LEU A 13 -21.78 -15.75 38.87
C LEU A 13 -22.25 -14.67 37.89
N ARG A 14 -23.46 -14.83 37.31
CA ARG A 14 -23.98 -13.95 36.27
C ARG A 14 -24.46 -12.60 36.83
N PRO A 15 -23.96 -11.47 36.31
CA PRO A 15 -24.49 -10.16 36.66
C PRO A 15 -25.93 -9.96 36.16
N PRO A 16 -26.71 -9.04 36.76
CA PRO A 16 -27.98 -8.56 36.21
C PRO A 16 -27.88 -8.08 34.74
N ARG A 17 -29.01 -7.98 34.03
CA ARG A 17 -29.04 -7.40 32.67
C ARG A 17 -28.36 -6.03 32.66
N ASN A 18 -27.56 -5.77 31.61
CA ASN A 18 -26.81 -4.53 31.39
C ASN A 18 -25.71 -4.23 32.43
N THR A 19 -25.19 -5.24 33.13
CA THR A 19 -23.99 -5.09 33.96
C THR A 19 -22.83 -5.92 33.43
N ILE A 20 -21.62 -5.36 33.51
CA ILE A 20 -20.38 -6.06 33.17
C ILE A 20 -19.88 -6.86 34.38
N CYS A 21 -19.21 -8.00 34.14
CA CYS A 21 -18.63 -8.76 35.23
C CYS A 21 -17.44 -8.01 35.85
N ALA A 22 -17.08 -8.35 37.09
CA ALA A 22 -15.97 -7.69 37.80
C ALA A 22 -14.65 -7.73 37.00
N ALA A 23 -14.38 -8.82 36.27
CA ALA A 23 -13.21 -8.94 35.41
C ALA A 23 -13.23 -7.96 34.23
N CYS A 24 -14.38 -7.81 33.55
CA CYS A 24 -14.53 -6.82 32.48
C CYS A 24 -14.49 -5.38 33.02
N PHE A 25 -15.01 -5.13 34.22
CA PHE A 25 -14.91 -3.82 34.87
C PHE A 25 -13.46 -3.46 35.21
N GLU A 26 -12.70 -4.38 35.80
CA GLU A 26 -11.28 -4.17 36.08
C GLU A 26 -10.45 -4.04 34.80
N GLY A 27 -10.79 -4.79 33.75
CA GLY A 27 -10.20 -4.65 32.42
C GLY A 27 -10.43 -3.25 31.84
N ALA A 28 -11.69 -2.78 31.83
CA ALA A 28 -12.04 -1.44 31.36
C ALA A 28 -11.37 -0.33 32.18
N ARG A 29 -11.34 -0.46 33.51
CA ARG A 29 -10.63 0.48 34.40
C ARG A 29 -9.14 0.53 34.12
N SER A 30 -8.52 -0.63 33.86
CA SER A 30 -7.09 -0.71 33.52
C SER A 30 -6.79 -0.02 32.20
N VAL A 31 -7.65 -0.18 31.19
CA VAL A 31 -7.53 0.50 29.88
C VAL A 31 -7.75 2.01 30.03
N ILE A 32 -8.77 2.45 30.77
CA ILE A 32 -9.03 3.87 31.03
C ILE A 32 -7.87 4.51 31.80
N ALA A 33 -7.32 3.83 32.81
CA ALA A 33 -6.15 4.31 33.55
C ALA A 33 -4.90 4.42 32.66
N LEU A 34 -4.75 3.51 31.70
CA LEU A 34 -3.69 3.55 30.70
C LEU A 34 -3.85 4.77 29.76
N ILE A 35 -5.06 5.01 29.25
CA ILE A 35 -5.39 6.17 28.39
C ILE A 35 -5.14 7.49 29.14
N ASN A 36 -5.61 7.60 30.38
CA ASN A 36 -5.41 8.82 31.18
C ASN A 36 -3.93 9.09 31.48
N LYS A 37 -3.08 8.05 31.60
CA LYS A 37 -1.62 8.23 31.72
C LYS A 37 -1.00 8.77 30.43
N PHE A 38 -1.49 8.35 29.26
CA PHE A 38 -1.05 8.92 27.98
C PHE A 38 -1.37 10.40 27.85
N ASP A 39 -2.52 10.85 28.38
CA ASP A 39 -2.92 12.25 28.33
C ASP A 39 -2.22 13.12 29.38
N ALA A 40 -1.89 12.57 30.55
CA ALA A 40 -1.18 13.30 31.60
C ALA A 40 0.28 13.62 31.23
N ASP A 41 0.98 12.70 30.53
CA ASP A 41 2.37 12.92 30.09
C ASP A 41 2.51 13.98 28.97
N LYS A 42 1.39 14.49 28.41
CA LYS A 42 1.41 15.68 27.52
C LYS A 42 1.55 17.01 28.28
N PHE A 43 1.36 17.03 29.61
CA PHE A 43 1.47 18.23 30.43
C PHE A 43 2.30 17.97 31.71
N SER A 44 3.61 18.16 31.59
CA SER A 44 4.58 18.44 32.69
C SER A 44 5.17 17.24 33.46
N PRO A 45 6.40 17.39 34.01
CA PRO A 45 7.24 16.27 34.41
C PRO A 45 6.96 15.75 35.82
N GLU A 46 7.12 14.44 35.95
CA GLU A 46 7.45 13.65 37.14
C GLU A 46 6.90 14.11 38.49
N LYS A 47 5.84 13.45 38.97
CA LYS A 47 5.75 13.06 40.39
C LYS A 47 5.25 11.64 40.58
N SER A 48 6.10 10.83 41.20
CA SER A 48 5.87 9.47 41.63
C SER A 48 4.83 9.41 42.75
N SER A 49 3.83 8.54 42.61
CA SER A 49 2.99 8.11 43.74
C SER A 49 2.81 6.59 43.71
N ASN A 50 3.08 5.98 44.86
CA ASN A 50 3.10 4.54 45.10
C ASN A 50 1.67 3.98 45.22
N ALA A 51 1.33 3.01 44.37
CA ALA A 51 0.13 2.16 44.51
C ALA A 51 0.49 0.68 44.19
N PRO A 52 -0.15 -0.31 44.85
CA PRO A 52 0.39 -1.65 44.97
C PRO A 52 0.17 -2.55 43.74
N SER A 53 1.24 -3.27 43.41
CA SER A 53 1.41 -4.53 42.67
C SER A 53 0.26 -5.13 41.83
N SER A 54 -0.02 -4.55 40.66
CA SER A 54 -0.26 -5.29 39.40
C SER A 54 0.42 -4.63 38.18
N SER A 55 1.27 -3.64 38.45
CA SER A 55 1.62 -2.54 37.55
C SER A 55 2.79 -2.79 36.60
N LYS A 56 3.53 -3.90 36.72
CA LYS A 56 4.71 -4.17 35.87
C LYS A 56 4.33 -4.31 34.39
N GLY A 57 3.22 -5.00 34.10
CA GLY A 57 2.73 -5.16 32.72
C GLY A 57 2.31 -3.82 32.10
N LEU A 58 1.52 -3.02 32.83
CA LEU A 58 1.04 -1.72 32.34
C LEU A 58 2.19 -0.71 32.18
N ALA A 59 3.15 -0.67 33.10
CA ALA A 59 4.32 0.20 32.97
C ALA A 59 5.18 -0.16 31.75
N ASN A 60 5.33 -1.45 31.45
CA ASN A 60 6.04 -1.91 30.25
C ASN A 60 5.31 -1.51 28.97
N VAL A 61 3.96 -1.58 28.94
CA VAL A 61 3.17 -1.13 27.78
C VAL A 61 3.30 0.39 27.57
N VAL A 62 3.24 1.20 28.62
CA VAL A 62 3.44 2.66 28.53
C VAL A 62 4.83 2.99 27.97
N LYS A 63 5.87 2.32 28.48
CA LYS A 63 7.24 2.47 27.99
C LYS A 63 7.35 2.15 26.50
N TRP A 64 6.80 1.02 26.08
CA TRP A 64 6.80 0.60 24.67
C TRP A 64 6.07 1.59 23.76
N VAL A 65 4.90 2.11 24.14
CA VAL A 65 4.19 3.11 23.33
C VAL A 65 4.96 4.41 23.23
N LYS A 66 5.61 4.85 24.32
CA LYS A 66 6.48 6.01 24.29
C LYS A 66 7.65 5.82 23.32
N GLU A 67 8.33 4.67 23.38
CA GLU A 67 9.41 4.31 22.47
C GLU A 67 8.94 4.26 21.00
N MET A 68 7.73 3.74 20.74
CA MET A 68 7.13 3.73 19.40
C MET A 68 6.86 5.15 18.88
N LYS A 69 6.36 6.05 19.73
CA LYS A 69 6.09 7.44 19.39
C LYS A 69 7.38 8.21 19.08
N GLU A 70 8.41 8.02 19.90
CA GLU A 70 9.73 8.62 19.67
C GLU A 70 10.34 8.12 18.35
N MET A 71 10.18 6.82 18.04
CA MET A 71 10.62 6.24 16.77
C MET A 71 9.85 6.79 15.55
N GLU A 72 8.54 7.01 15.69
CA GLU A 72 7.71 7.62 14.66
C GLU A 72 8.11 9.07 14.39
N GLU A 73 8.34 9.85 15.45
CA GLU A 73 8.83 11.23 15.34
C GLU A 73 10.20 11.29 14.64
N GLU A 74 11.15 10.43 15.04
CA GLU A 74 12.46 10.36 14.39
C GLU A 74 12.35 9.97 12.90
N LEU A 75 11.46 9.03 12.57
CA LEU A 75 11.21 8.62 11.19
C LEU A 75 10.63 9.77 10.37
N ASN A 76 9.68 10.53 10.94
CA ASN A 76 9.09 11.70 10.29
C ASN A 76 10.10 12.81 10.05
N ASP A 77 11.01 13.06 11.00
CA ASP A 77 12.10 14.03 10.82
C ASP A 77 13.03 13.61 9.67
N LYS A 78 13.37 12.31 9.59
CA LYS A 78 14.16 11.76 8.48
C LYS A 78 13.44 11.89 7.14
N ILE A 79 12.15 11.60 7.08
CA ILE A 79 11.32 11.75 5.88
C ILE A 79 11.29 13.23 5.46
N SER A 80 11.08 14.15 6.40
CA SER A 80 11.06 15.60 6.14
C SER A 80 12.40 16.10 5.59
N PHE A 81 13.51 15.63 6.15
CA PHE A 81 14.85 15.97 5.65
C PHE A 81 15.05 15.52 4.20
N LEU A 82 14.60 14.30 3.85
CA LEU A 82 14.73 13.73 2.50
C LEU A 82 13.70 14.29 1.50
N GLY A 83 12.55 14.78 1.97
CA GLY A 83 11.46 15.33 1.16
C GLY A 83 11.82 16.60 0.37
N ARG A 84 12.98 17.21 0.60
CA ARG A 84 13.47 18.36 -0.19
C ARG A 84 13.65 18.04 -1.67
N LEU A 85 13.83 16.78 -2.04
CA LEU A 85 13.93 16.35 -3.43
C LEU A 85 12.62 16.61 -4.20
N GLU A 86 11.47 16.47 -3.56
CA GLU A 86 10.17 16.78 -4.17
C GLU A 86 10.05 18.27 -4.51
N ALA A 87 10.51 19.15 -3.62
CA ALA A 87 10.55 20.59 -3.89
C ALA A 87 11.50 20.91 -5.06
N ALA A 88 12.68 20.27 -5.11
CA ALA A 88 13.60 20.43 -6.23
C ALA A 88 13.00 19.99 -7.57
N PHE A 89 12.21 18.92 -7.59
CA PHE A 89 11.46 18.49 -8.78
C PHE A 89 10.39 19.51 -9.17
N ARG A 90 9.52 19.93 -8.24
CA ARG A 90 8.45 20.88 -8.53
C ARG A 90 8.99 22.23 -9.03
N ASP A 91 10.04 22.73 -8.39
CA ASP A 91 10.65 24.03 -8.68
C ASP A 91 11.68 23.96 -9.83
N GLN A 92 11.92 22.76 -10.37
CA GLN A 92 12.83 22.48 -11.49
C GLN A 92 14.27 22.99 -11.23
N ILE A 93 14.73 22.84 -9.99
CA ILE A 93 16.04 23.35 -9.55
C ILE A 93 17.13 22.40 -10.02
N HIS A 94 18.06 22.88 -10.87
CA HIS A 94 19.25 22.13 -11.32
C HIS A 94 18.95 20.79 -12.04
N THR A 95 17.83 20.68 -12.73
CA THR A 95 17.52 19.52 -13.58
C THR A 95 18.54 19.37 -14.70
N ASP A 96 18.98 18.14 -14.96
CA ASP A 96 20.08 17.81 -15.89
C ASP A 96 19.65 16.80 -16.98
N ILE A 97 18.37 16.45 -17.04
CA ILE A 97 17.81 15.56 -18.07
C ILE A 97 16.34 15.85 -18.34
N GLN A 98 15.90 15.59 -19.57
CA GLN A 98 14.50 15.62 -20.00
C GLN A 98 13.96 14.20 -20.15
N VAL A 99 12.79 13.91 -19.58
CA VAL A 99 12.10 12.61 -19.78
C VAL A 99 10.92 12.81 -20.71
N LYS A 100 10.92 12.13 -21.84
CA LYS A 100 9.89 12.22 -22.88
C LYS A 100 8.82 11.14 -22.67
N PRO A 101 7.53 11.49 -22.75
CA PRO A 101 6.46 10.50 -22.81
C PRO A 101 6.40 9.86 -24.21
N GLY A 102 5.68 8.74 -24.33
CA GLY A 102 5.46 8.05 -25.60
C GLY A 102 4.43 8.70 -26.52
N ASN A 103 3.58 9.59 -26.01
CA ASN A 103 2.43 10.14 -26.73
C ASN A 103 2.67 11.54 -27.36
N ASP A 104 3.90 11.85 -27.78
CA ASP A 104 4.33 13.17 -28.27
C ASP A 104 4.05 14.34 -27.30
N GLY A 105 3.71 14.06 -26.05
CA GLY A 105 3.53 15.05 -25.00
C GLY A 105 4.83 15.78 -24.65
N PRO A 106 4.74 16.94 -23.98
CA PRO A 106 5.93 17.70 -23.64
C PRO A 106 6.85 16.91 -22.68
N PRO A 107 8.18 17.02 -22.84
CA PRO A 107 9.12 16.40 -21.92
C PRO A 107 9.04 17.04 -20.53
N ILE A 108 9.36 16.25 -19.52
CA ILE A 108 9.39 16.69 -18.12
C ILE A 108 10.86 16.74 -17.68
N PRO A 109 11.38 17.89 -17.20
CA PRO A 109 12.74 17.97 -16.68
C PRO A 109 12.86 17.19 -15.36
N ALA A 110 14.02 16.56 -15.15
CA ALA A 110 14.29 15.68 -14.02
C ALA A 110 15.80 15.64 -13.69
N HIS A 111 16.16 14.78 -12.74
CA HIS A 111 17.53 14.60 -12.25
C HIS A 111 18.03 13.19 -12.55
N ARG A 112 19.15 13.06 -13.26
CA ARG A 112 19.81 11.77 -13.56
C ARG A 112 20.08 11.00 -12.28
N LEU A 113 20.56 11.70 -11.23
CA LEU A 113 20.84 11.13 -9.92
C LEU A 113 19.62 10.44 -9.31
N VAL A 114 18.46 11.11 -9.33
CA VAL A 114 17.24 10.55 -8.74
C VAL A 114 16.79 9.34 -9.54
N LEU A 115 16.69 9.45 -10.86
CA LEU A 115 16.29 8.34 -11.74
C LEU A 115 17.19 7.10 -11.52
N ALA A 116 18.51 7.28 -11.59
CA ALA A 116 19.48 6.20 -11.40
C ALA A 116 19.47 5.60 -9.99
N SER A 117 19.13 6.39 -8.96
CA SER A 117 19.05 5.89 -7.58
C SER A 117 17.82 5.03 -7.29
N LYS A 118 16.75 5.18 -8.09
CA LYS A 118 15.46 4.53 -7.85
C LYS A 118 15.21 3.29 -8.72
N SER A 119 16.03 3.08 -9.74
CA SER A 119 15.86 2.03 -10.74
C SER A 119 17.21 1.64 -11.32
N GLU A 120 17.50 0.35 -11.31
CA GLU A 120 18.70 -0.19 -11.97
C GLU A 120 18.61 -0.02 -13.48
N ILE A 121 17.41 -0.15 -14.05
CA ILE A 121 17.15 0.09 -15.47
C ILE A 121 17.42 1.55 -15.84
N PHE A 122 16.94 2.54 -15.06
CA PHE A 122 17.27 3.95 -15.29
C PHE A 122 18.77 4.19 -15.17
N ARG A 123 19.44 3.62 -14.16
CA ARG A 123 20.89 3.74 -14.00
C ARG A 123 21.61 3.24 -15.26
N ASN A 124 21.31 2.03 -15.70
CA ASN A 124 21.91 1.43 -16.89
C ASN A 124 21.60 2.23 -18.18
N MET A 125 20.40 2.80 -18.30
CA MET A 125 20.04 3.65 -19.44
C MET A 125 20.79 4.99 -19.46
N LEU A 126 21.19 5.50 -18.29
CA LEU A 126 21.89 6.77 -18.14
C LEU A 126 23.41 6.63 -18.15
N ASP A 127 23.92 5.45 -17.79
CA ASP A 127 25.32 5.10 -17.88
C ASP A 127 25.70 4.85 -19.34
N SER A 128 26.91 5.25 -19.74
CA SER A 128 27.44 4.92 -21.05
C SER A 128 27.99 3.49 -21.02
N ASP A 129 27.31 2.55 -21.66
CA ASP A 129 27.98 1.31 -22.04
C ASP A 129 29.08 1.66 -23.05
N GLY A 130 30.29 1.10 -22.91
CA GLY A 130 31.49 1.48 -23.69
C GLY A 130 31.39 1.46 -25.23
N CYS A 131 30.23 1.10 -25.79
CA CYS A 131 29.90 1.13 -27.22
C CYS A 131 28.89 2.23 -27.61
N LYS A 132 28.23 2.92 -26.67
CA LYS A 132 27.21 3.95 -26.94
C LYS A 132 27.44 5.16 -26.06
N ALA A 133 27.34 6.35 -26.65
CA ALA A 133 27.29 7.57 -25.85
C ALA A 133 26.04 7.54 -24.97
N ALA A 134 26.19 7.90 -23.69
CA ALA A 134 25.04 8.13 -22.82
C ALA A 134 24.07 9.12 -23.50
N PRO A 135 22.74 9.01 -23.24
CA PRO A 135 21.80 10.01 -23.74
C PRO A 135 22.25 11.37 -23.22
N LYS A 136 22.58 12.29 -24.15
CA LYS A 136 23.21 13.57 -23.78
C LYS A 136 22.30 14.37 -22.84
N ASP A 137 21.02 14.50 -23.19
CA ASP A 137 20.08 15.35 -22.44
C ASP A 137 18.66 14.77 -22.30
N THR A 138 18.38 13.56 -22.81
CA THR A 138 16.99 13.05 -22.86
C THR A 138 16.87 11.52 -22.84
N ILE A 139 15.87 11.00 -22.14
CA ILE A 139 15.38 9.61 -22.25
C ILE A 139 13.89 9.58 -22.60
N THR A 140 13.40 8.50 -23.22
CA THR A 140 11.99 8.35 -23.60
C THR A 140 11.40 7.12 -22.92
N LEU A 141 10.24 7.27 -22.27
CA LEU A 141 9.46 6.17 -21.69
C LEU A 141 8.20 5.95 -22.55
N PRO A 142 8.27 5.08 -23.58
CA PRO A 142 7.27 5.01 -24.65
C PRO A 142 5.89 4.49 -24.20
N GLU A 143 5.81 3.79 -23.09
CA GLU A 143 4.58 3.22 -22.53
C GLU A 143 3.78 4.20 -21.68
N LEU A 144 4.35 5.36 -21.34
CA LEU A 144 3.71 6.36 -20.50
C LEU A 144 3.31 7.58 -21.31
N GLY A 145 2.06 8.02 -21.16
CA GLY A 145 1.66 9.35 -21.58
C GLY A 145 2.21 10.42 -20.62
N HIS A 146 2.00 11.68 -20.97
CA HIS A 146 2.49 12.81 -20.17
C HIS A 146 2.00 12.79 -18.71
N GLU A 147 0.72 12.48 -18.47
CA GLU A 147 0.13 12.46 -17.12
C GLU A 147 0.63 11.27 -16.28
N GLU A 148 0.73 10.08 -16.89
CA GLU A 148 1.30 8.90 -16.23
C GLU A 148 2.78 9.12 -15.92
N LEU A 149 3.53 9.72 -16.85
CA LEU A 149 4.93 10.06 -16.67
C LEU A 149 5.11 11.07 -15.53
N GLY A 150 4.27 12.11 -15.48
CA GLY A 150 4.27 13.07 -14.38
C GLY A 150 4.03 12.40 -13.03
N SER A 151 3.08 11.47 -12.98
CA SER A 151 2.79 10.68 -11.77
C SER A 151 3.93 9.75 -11.37
N LEU A 152 4.58 9.09 -12.34
CA LEU A 152 5.76 8.27 -12.08
C LEU A 152 6.88 9.13 -11.48
N LEU A 153 7.21 10.25 -12.12
CA LEU A 153 8.28 11.12 -11.66
C LEU A 153 7.97 11.66 -10.27
N GLU A 154 6.78 12.21 -10.02
CA GLU A 154 6.36 12.68 -8.69
C GLU A 154 6.57 11.60 -7.62
N PHE A 155 6.15 10.35 -7.89
CA PHE A 155 6.38 9.24 -6.98
C PHE A 155 7.87 8.95 -6.73
N LEU A 156 8.73 9.06 -7.76
CA LEU A 156 10.18 8.85 -7.57
C LEU A 156 10.81 9.87 -6.62
N TYR A 157 10.25 11.08 -6.53
CA TYR A 157 10.73 12.13 -5.62
C TYR A 157 10.09 12.10 -4.23
N SER A 158 8.80 11.80 -4.12
CA SER A 158 8.05 11.88 -2.86
C SER A 158 7.78 10.51 -2.19
N GLY A 159 7.86 9.42 -2.96
CA GLY A 159 7.46 8.08 -2.51
C GLY A 159 5.95 7.90 -2.29
N SER A 160 5.13 8.87 -2.70
CA SER A 160 3.67 8.84 -2.53
C SER A 160 2.96 9.60 -3.64
N LEU A 161 1.65 9.37 -3.78
CA LEU A 161 0.82 10.09 -4.74
C LEU A 161 -0.54 10.45 -4.13
N PRO A 162 -1.13 11.59 -4.51
CA PRO A 162 -2.53 11.89 -4.20
C PRO A 162 -3.47 10.79 -4.73
N MET A 163 -4.53 10.47 -3.99
CA MET A 163 -5.47 9.39 -4.32
C MET A 163 -6.03 9.52 -5.75
N GLU A 164 -6.34 10.73 -6.20
CA GLU A 164 -6.84 11.00 -7.55
C GLU A 164 -5.88 10.49 -8.65
N LYS A 165 -4.56 10.67 -8.46
CA LYS A 165 -3.55 10.18 -9.42
C LYS A 165 -3.40 8.67 -9.34
N VAL A 166 -3.47 8.11 -8.12
CA VAL A 166 -3.42 6.66 -7.91
C VAL A 166 -4.57 5.99 -8.66
N GLU A 167 -5.81 6.42 -8.43
CA GLU A 167 -7.00 5.83 -9.07
C GLU A 167 -6.93 5.87 -10.60
N ARG A 168 -6.37 6.95 -11.17
CA ARG A 168 -6.26 7.12 -12.61
C ARG A 168 -5.13 6.31 -13.23
N HIS A 169 -3.99 6.17 -12.54
CA HIS A 169 -2.75 5.73 -13.18
C HIS A 169 -2.14 4.47 -12.56
N VAL A 170 -2.74 3.85 -11.53
CA VAL A 170 -2.15 2.69 -10.82
C VAL A 170 -1.75 1.54 -11.75
N TYR A 171 -2.52 1.26 -12.80
CA TYR A 171 -2.20 0.20 -13.76
C TYR A 171 -0.96 0.52 -14.60
N SER A 172 -0.92 1.72 -15.20
CA SER A 172 0.24 2.18 -15.97
C SER A 172 1.49 2.30 -15.11
N LEU A 173 1.34 2.77 -13.86
CA LEU A 173 2.43 2.85 -12.89
C LEU A 173 2.92 1.47 -12.47
N SER A 174 2.04 0.46 -12.34
CA SER A 174 2.46 -0.92 -12.06
C SER A 174 3.27 -1.51 -13.21
N ILE A 175 2.85 -1.29 -14.46
CA ILE A 175 3.60 -1.76 -15.64
C ILE A 175 4.97 -1.07 -15.70
N ALA A 176 5.03 0.24 -15.46
CA ALA A 176 6.29 0.97 -15.42
C ALA A 176 7.19 0.52 -14.26
N ALA A 177 6.62 0.24 -13.09
CA ALA A 177 7.38 -0.23 -11.94
C ALA A 177 8.03 -1.58 -12.17
N ASP A 178 7.31 -2.51 -12.83
CA ASP A 178 7.86 -3.79 -13.24
C ASP A 178 8.96 -3.61 -14.30
N LYS A 179 8.65 -2.90 -15.38
CA LYS A 179 9.58 -2.71 -16.51
C LYS A 179 10.86 -1.96 -16.16
N TYR A 180 10.77 -0.97 -15.27
CA TYR A 180 11.93 -0.21 -14.81
C TYR A 180 12.48 -0.73 -13.49
N GLU A 181 12.02 -1.87 -12.98
CA GLU A 181 12.50 -2.47 -11.73
C GLU A 181 12.53 -1.45 -10.57
N ILE A 182 11.36 -0.94 -10.20
CA ILE A 182 11.16 -0.01 -9.08
C ILE A 182 10.34 -0.73 -8.00
N PRO A 183 10.97 -1.54 -7.11
CA PRO A 183 10.26 -2.47 -6.23
C PRO A 183 9.32 -1.77 -5.25
N PHE A 184 9.65 -0.54 -4.81
CA PHE A 184 8.81 0.21 -3.90
C PHE A 184 7.50 0.68 -4.57
N LEU A 185 7.57 1.16 -5.82
CA LEU A 185 6.39 1.51 -6.60
C LEU A 185 5.55 0.27 -6.89
N GLN A 186 6.17 -0.87 -7.23
CA GLN A 186 5.46 -2.11 -7.48
C GLN A 186 4.63 -2.55 -6.27
N LYS A 187 5.24 -2.55 -5.07
CA LYS A 187 4.54 -2.84 -3.81
C LYS A 187 3.43 -1.83 -3.51
N PHE A 188 3.68 -0.55 -3.78
CA PHE A 188 2.69 0.50 -3.62
C PHE A 188 1.46 0.26 -4.51
N CYS A 189 1.66 0.03 -5.81
CA CYS A 189 0.59 -0.24 -6.75
C CYS A 189 -0.19 -1.53 -6.39
N GLU A 190 0.51 -2.59 -5.99
CA GLU A 190 -0.12 -3.83 -5.51
C GLU A 190 -1.05 -3.55 -4.32
N HIS A 191 -0.59 -2.81 -3.31
CA HIS A 191 -1.39 -2.48 -2.15
C HIS A 191 -2.64 -1.67 -2.52
N GLN A 192 -2.50 -0.69 -3.41
CA GLN A 192 -3.61 0.14 -3.87
C GLN A 192 -4.65 -0.67 -4.67
N MET A 193 -4.21 -1.56 -5.55
CA MET A 193 -5.11 -2.44 -6.31
C MET A 193 -5.84 -3.43 -5.40
N LEU A 194 -5.15 -4.00 -4.41
CA LEU A 194 -5.79 -4.90 -3.44
C LEU A 194 -6.80 -4.18 -2.54
N GLY A 195 -6.47 -2.96 -2.09
CA GLY A 195 -7.36 -2.14 -1.26
C GLY A 195 -8.61 -1.64 -1.98
N SER A 196 -8.56 -1.54 -3.32
CA SER A 196 -9.67 -1.07 -4.17
C SER A 196 -10.32 -2.19 -5.00
N LEU A 197 -9.97 -3.45 -4.74
CA LEU A 197 -10.46 -4.59 -5.52
C LEU A 197 -11.98 -4.73 -5.43
N SER A 198 -12.64 -4.82 -6.58
CA SER A 198 -14.10 -4.86 -6.72
C SER A 198 -14.51 -5.62 -7.98
N THR A 199 -15.80 -5.94 -8.12
CA THR A 199 -16.32 -6.63 -9.32
C THR A 199 -16.13 -5.82 -10.61
N SER A 200 -16.05 -4.50 -10.51
CA SER A 200 -15.85 -3.62 -11.67
C SER A 200 -14.42 -3.60 -12.19
N ASN A 201 -13.42 -3.88 -11.35
CA ASN A 201 -12.00 -3.76 -11.69
C ASN A 201 -11.19 -5.08 -11.59
N ALA A 202 -11.75 -6.15 -11.01
CA ALA A 202 -11.01 -7.38 -10.76
C ALA A 202 -10.39 -8.02 -12.02
N LEU A 203 -11.07 -7.92 -13.16
CA LEU A 203 -10.53 -8.40 -14.44
C LEU A 203 -9.31 -7.59 -14.90
N ASP A 204 -9.31 -6.27 -14.70
CA ASP A 204 -8.16 -5.43 -15.04
C ASP A 204 -6.99 -5.72 -14.11
N VAL A 205 -7.26 -5.87 -12.81
CA VAL A 205 -6.24 -6.23 -11.82
C VAL A 205 -5.61 -7.58 -12.15
N LEU A 206 -6.42 -8.57 -12.58
CA LEU A 206 -5.90 -9.87 -13.00
C LEU A 206 -5.01 -9.76 -14.25
N ASP A 207 -5.41 -8.95 -15.23
CA ASP A 207 -4.63 -8.69 -16.44
C ASP A 207 -3.28 -8.04 -16.11
N ILE A 208 -3.28 -7.02 -15.24
CA ILE A 208 -2.06 -6.34 -14.79
C ILE A 208 -1.15 -7.28 -14.00
N ALA A 209 -1.71 -8.11 -13.13
CA ALA A 209 -0.95 -9.08 -12.36
C ALA A 209 -0.25 -10.12 -13.25
N ASP A 210 -0.91 -10.53 -14.34
CA ASP A 210 -0.32 -11.42 -15.33
C ASP A 210 0.80 -10.74 -16.12
N VAL A 211 0.56 -9.53 -16.62
CA VAL A 211 1.55 -8.72 -17.37
C VAL A 211 2.81 -8.49 -16.54
N CYS A 212 2.67 -8.14 -15.26
CA CYS A 212 3.80 -7.87 -14.36
C CYS A 212 4.33 -9.15 -13.68
N SER A 213 3.86 -10.35 -14.05
CA SER A 213 4.22 -11.61 -13.40
C SER A 213 4.10 -11.60 -11.86
N ASN A 214 3.15 -10.84 -11.31
CA ASN A 214 2.91 -10.72 -9.87
C ASN A 214 1.95 -11.81 -9.40
N GLN A 215 2.51 -12.93 -8.94
CA GLN A 215 1.72 -14.09 -8.54
C GLN A 215 0.79 -13.82 -7.35
N THR A 216 1.23 -13.06 -6.34
CA THR A 216 0.41 -12.74 -5.16
C THR A 216 -0.84 -11.97 -5.55
N LEU A 217 -0.68 -10.94 -6.39
CA LEU A 217 -1.78 -10.15 -6.89
C LEU A 217 -2.69 -10.99 -7.81
N LYS A 218 -2.09 -11.84 -8.66
CA LYS A 218 -2.80 -12.72 -9.59
C LYS A 218 -3.70 -13.70 -8.84
N ASP A 219 -3.16 -14.40 -7.84
CA ASP A 219 -3.90 -15.36 -7.02
C ASP A 219 -5.04 -14.68 -6.25
N THR A 220 -4.78 -13.48 -5.70
CA THR A 220 -5.80 -12.73 -4.95
C THR A 220 -6.93 -12.26 -5.84
N ALA A 221 -6.60 -11.69 -7.01
CA ALA A 221 -7.58 -11.26 -8.01
C ALA A 221 -8.39 -12.45 -8.55
N LEU A 222 -7.73 -13.56 -8.87
CA LEU A 222 -8.38 -14.78 -9.35
C LEU A 222 -9.36 -15.34 -8.32
N ASN A 223 -8.93 -15.43 -7.05
CA ASN A 223 -9.81 -15.87 -5.96
C ASN A 223 -11.00 -14.93 -5.75
N TYR A 224 -10.80 -13.62 -5.88
CA TYR A 224 -11.89 -12.65 -5.80
C TYR A 224 -12.90 -12.84 -6.95
N ILE A 225 -12.42 -13.03 -8.18
CA ILE A 225 -13.26 -13.26 -9.36
C ILE A 225 -14.08 -14.52 -9.18
N VAL A 226 -13.46 -15.63 -8.76
CA VAL A 226 -14.17 -16.90 -8.54
C VAL A 226 -15.27 -16.78 -7.49
N LYS A 227 -15.01 -16.04 -6.41
CA LYS A 227 -16.03 -15.80 -5.35
C LYS A 227 -17.21 -14.97 -5.83
N ASN A 228 -16.98 -14.05 -6.76
CA ASN A 228 -18.00 -13.13 -7.29
C ASN A 228 -18.31 -13.43 -8.77
N MET A 229 -18.16 -14.69 -9.19
CA MET A 229 -18.20 -15.07 -10.60
C MET A 229 -19.56 -14.78 -11.24
N GLU A 230 -20.64 -14.92 -10.48
CA GLU A 230 -22.02 -14.65 -10.92
C GLU A 230 -22.21 -13.20 -11.37
N ASP A 231 -21.57 -12.25 -10.68
CA ASP A 231 -21.65 -10.81 -11.02
C ASP A 231 -20.74 -10.41 -12.18
N ILE A 232 -19.69 -11.21 -12.44
CA ILE A 232 -18.62 -10.86 -13.41
C ILE A 232 -18.87 -11.50 -14.77
N VAL A 233 -19.22 -12.79 -14.80
CA VAL A 233 -19.20 -13.61 -16.03
C VAL A 233 -20.18 -13.14 -17.11
N PHE A 234 -21.31 -12.54 -16.71
CA PHE A 234 -22.34 -12.04 -17.63
C PHE A 234 -22.14 -10.59 -18.03
N THR A 235 -21.02 -9.97 -17.66
CA THR A 235 -20.74 -8.57 -18.02
C THR A 235 -20.12 -8.48 -19.41
N PRO A 236 -20.41 -7.42 -20.19
CA PRO A 236 -19.72 -7.17 -21.46
C PRO A 236 -18.19 -7.05 -21.29
N LYS A 237 -17.75 -6.64 -20.09
CA LYS A 237 -16.34 -6.54 -19.74
C LYS A 237 -15.66 -7.92 -19.71
N PHE A 238 -16.34 -8.94 -19.22
CA PHE A 238 -15.82 -10.32 -19.25
C PHE A 238 -15.72 -10.87 -20.67
N GLU A 239 -16.70 -10.57 -21.55
CA GLU A 239 -16.62 -10.95 -22.96
C GLU A 239 -15.41 -10.31 -23.65
N ALA A 240 -15.22 -9.00 -23.47
CA ALA A 240 -14.06 -8.30 -24.00
C ALA A 240 -12.73 -8.83 -23.43
N PHE A 241 -12.69 -9.12 -22.13
CA PHE A 241 -11.55 -9.73 -21.46
C PHE A 241 -11.21 -11.10 -22.05
N ALA A 242 -12.22 -11.96 -22.26
CA ALA A 242 -12.00 -13.30 -22.79
C ALA A 242 -11.45 -13.32 -24.21
N LEU A 243 -11.80 -12.31 -25.01
CA LEU A 243 -11.23 -12.11 -26.35
C LEU A 243 -9.80 -11.58 -26.29
N LYS A 244 -9.50 -10.67 -25.35
CA LYS A 244 -8.18 -10.05 -25.19
C LYS A 244 -7.15 -11.03 -24.61
N THR A 245 -7.52 -11.77 -23.57
CA THR A 245 -6.63 -12.65 -22.81
C THR A 245 -7.28 -14.03 -22.59
N PRO A 246 -7.29 -14.89 -23.62
CA PRO A 246 -7.94 -16.20 -23.55
C PRO A 246 -7.33 -17.13 -22.50
N HIS A 247 -6.02 -17.04 -22.22
CA HIS A 247 -5.36 -17.91 -21.23
C HIS A 247 -5.87 -17.62 -19.81
N LEU A 248 -6.08 -16.35 -19.46
CA LEU A 248 -6.63 -15.99 -18.15
C LEU A 248 -8.07 -16.45 -18.00
N SER A 249 -8.85 -16.47 -19.07
CA SER A 249 -10.21 -17.04 -19.06
C SER A 249 -10.20 -18.54 -18.78
N VAL A 250 -9.22 -19.26 -19.32
CA VAL A 250 -9.00 -20.69 -19.01
C VAL A 250 -8.61 -20.86 -17.53
N GLU A 251 -7.75 -19.99 -16.99
CA GLU A 251 -7.37 -20.00 -15.57
C GLU A 251 -8.58 -19.75 -14.65
N ILE A 252 -9.40 -18.73 -14.94
CA ILE A 252 -10.64 -18.44 -14.21
C ILE A 252 -11.59 -19.64 -14.23
N THR A 253 -11.73 -20.29 -15.40
CA THR A 253 -12.59 -21.48 -15.54
C THR A 253 -12.10 -22.63 -14.68
N ARG A 254 -10.78 -22.90 -14.70
CA ARG A 254 -10.16 -23.96 -13.88
C ARG A 254 -10.30 -23.66 -12.38
N ALA A 255 -10.04 -22.42 -11.97
CA ALA A 255 -10.15 -21.99 -10.58
C ALA A 255 -11.60 -22.07 -10.07
N SER A 256 -12.56 -21.65 -10.89
CA SER A 256 -14.00 -21.80 -10.60
C SER A 256 -14.40 -23.26 -10.38
N TRP A 257 -13.91 -24.17 -11.22
CA TRP A 257 -14.20 -25.60 -11.07
C TRP A 257 -13.61 -26.19 -9.77
N ILE A 258 -12.39 -25.80 -9.42
CA ILE A 258 -11.74 -26.23 -8.16
C ILE A 258 -12.53 -25.72 -6.95
N ASP A 259 -12.96 -24.47 -6.96
CA ASP A 259 -13.75 -23.89 -5.86
C ASP A 259 -15.09 -24.61 -5.69
N ILE A 260 -15.81 -24.91 -6.79
CA ILE A 260 -17.05 -25.71 -6.75
C ILE A 260 -16.81 -27.09 -6.13
N LYS A 261 -15.69 -27.74 -6.48
CA LYS A 261 -15.34 -29.06 -5.92
C LYS A 261 -15.08 -28.95 -4.42
N ASN A 262 -14.35 -27.92 -3.99
CA ASN A 262 -14.03 -27.69 -2.58
C ASN A 262 -15.25 -27.35 -1.72
N ARG A 263 -16.27 -26.68 -2.29
CA ARG A 263 -17.55 -26.43 -1.58
C ARG A 263 -18.41 -27.68 -1.39
N ARG A 264 -18.16 -28.75 -2.17
CA ARG A 264 -18.92 -30.01 -2.14
C ARG A 264 -18.29 -31.09 -1.28
N SER A 265 -17.00 -30.95 -0.92
CA SER A 265 -16.24 -31.85 -0.04
C SER A 265 -16.33 -31.41 1.41
#